data_AF-A0A7C2V7K6-F1
#
_entry.id   AF-A0A7C2V7K6-F1
#
_cell.length_a   1.000
_cell.length_b   1.000
_cell.length_c   1.000
_cell.angle_alpha   90.00
_cell.angle_beta   90.00
_cell.angle_gamma   90.00
#
_symmetry.space_group_name_H-M   'P 1'
#
loop_
_entity.id
_entity.type
_entity.pdbx_description
1 polymer ?
#
loop_
_entity_poly.entity_id
_entity_poly.type
_entity_poly.pdbx_seq_one_letter_code
_entity_poly.pdbx_strand_id
1 'polypeptide(L)' 'MLMFSGEDLKAILRNYPTGVTVVTTVNKGEYYGLTVNSFASVSLKPPLVLVAIDKSLASHRAISEY' A
#
# COMPACT_ATOMS: atom_id res chain seq x y z
N MET A 1 -2.18 7.09 -29.93
CA MET A 1 -2.04 6.42 -28.62
C MET A 1 -2.55 7.39 -27.57
N LEU A 2 -3.73 7.15 -26.98
CA LEU A 2 -4.30 8.07 -25.99
C LEU A 2 -3.38 8.10 -24.77
N MET A 3 -2.85 9.28 -24.44
CA MET A 3 -2.13 9.49 -23.19
C MET A 3 -3.16 9.68 -22.07
N PHE A 4 -3.22 8.72 -21.15
CA PHE A 4 -4.02 8.86 -19.92
C PHE A 4 -3.20 9.62 -18.87
N SER A 5 -3.83 10.61 -18.22
CA SER A 5 -3.28 11.33 -17.08
C SER A 5 -3.38 10.52 -15.78
N GLY A 6 -2.71 10.97 -14.72
CA GLY A 6 -2.89 10.39 -13.39
C GLY A 6 -4.31 10.53 -12.86
N GLU A 7 -4.99 11.62 -13.21
CA GLU A 7 -6.39 11.87 -12.89
C GLU A 7 -7.33 10.88 -13.59
N ASP A 8 -7.06 10.52 -14.84
CA ASP A 8 -7.84 9.50 -15.56
C ASP A 8 -7.72 8.13 -14.87
N LEU A 9 -6.51 7.76 -14.44
CA LEU A 9 -6.29 6.52 -13.70
C LEU A 9 -7.03 6.53 -12.35
N LYS A 10 -6.96 7.63 -11.60
CA LYS A 10 -7.71 7.78 -10.34
C LYS A 10 -9.21 7.67 -10.57
N ALA A 11 -9.74 8.28 -11.63
CA ALA A 11 -11.16 8.22 -11.96
C ALA A 11 -11.62 6.77 -12.23
N ILE A 12 -10.81 6.00 -12.96
CA ILE A 12 -11.09 4.58 -13.21
C ILE A 12 -11.04 3.79 -11.89
N LEU A 13 -9.98 3.94 -11.09
CA LEU A 13 -9.78 3.18 -9.86
C LEU A 13 -10.82 3.49 -8.77
N ARG A 14 -11.45 4.68 -8.76
CA ARG A 14 -12.58 4.98 -7.87
C ARG A 14 -13.77 4.03 -8.03
N ASN A 15 -13.91 3.38 -9.19
CA ASN A 15 -14.98 2.42 -9.46
C ASN A 15 -14.61 0.98 -9.03
N TYR A 16 -13.40 0.76 -8.53
CA TYR A 16 -12.95 -0.54 -8.03
C TYR A 16 -12.93 -0.52 -6.49
N PRO A 17 -14.00 -0.97 -5.82
CA PRO A 17 -14.08 -0.91 -4.36
C PRO A 17 -13.05 -1.85 -3.72
N THR A 18 -12.36 -1.36 -2.69
CA THR A 18 -11.44 -2.15 -1.88
C THR A 18 -11.72 -1.94 -0.40
N GLY A 19 -11.25 -2.88 0.43
CA GLY A 19 -11.20 -2.68 1.87
C GLY A 19 -10.17 -1.62 2.26
N VAL A 20 -10.28 -1.13 3.49
CA VAL A 20 -9.30 -0.22 4.10
C VAL A 20 -8.60 -0.97 5.22
N THR A 21 -7.26 -0.93 5.19
CA THR A 21 -6.39 -1.60 6.17
C THR A 21 -5.41 -0.57 6.74
N VAL A 22 -5.11 -0.67 8.04
CA VAL A 22 -3.98 0.07 8.64
C VAL A 22 -2.79 -0.88 8.75
N VAL A 23 -1.69 -0.54 8.10
CA VAL A 23 -0.41 -1.25 8.19
C VAL A 23 0.44 -0.56 9.26
N THR A 24 0.95 -1.33 10.22
CA THR A 24 1.74 -0.81 11.34
C THR A 24 3.09 -1.50 11.45
N THR A 25 4.10 -0.78 11.93
CA THR A 25 5.38 -1.35 12.34
C THR A 25 5.96 -0.57 13.53
N VAL A 26 7.00 -1.12 14.15
CA VAL A 26 7.81 -0.46 15.18
C VAL A 26 9.24 -0.44 14.69
N ASN A 27 9.85 0.74 14.57
CA ASN A 27 11.26 0.90 14.23
C ASN A 27 11.95 1.73 15.31
N LYS A 28 13.03 1.21 15.90
CA LYS A 28 13.81 1.87 16.97
C LYS A 28 12.96 2.41 18.14
N GLY A 29 11.89 1.70 18.49
CA GLY A 29 10.98 2.08 19.58
C GLY A 29 9.92 3.13 19.21
N GLU A 30 9.91 3.61 17.96
CA GLU A 30 8.86 4.50 17.44
C GLU A 30 7.80 3.71 16.68
N TYR A 31 6.54 4.10 16.84
CA TYR A 31 5.38 3.49 16.18
C TYR A 31 5.09 4.18 14.85
N TYR A 32 4.92 3.38 13.81
CA TYR A 32 4.56 3.84 12.47
C TYR A 32 3.26 3.19 12.02
N GLY A 33 2.41 3.96 11.35
CA GLY A 33 1.15 3.49 10.79
C GLY A 33 0.85 4.14 9.44
N LEU A 34 0.17 3.42 8.56
CA LEU A 34 -0.32 3.94 7.29
C LEU A 34 -1.66 3.29 6.92
N THR A 35 -2.64 4.12 6.57
CA THR A 35 -3.88 3.66 5.94
C THR A 35 -3.62 3.30 4.48
N VAL A 36 -3.91 2.06 4.09
CA VAL A 36 -3.77 1.57 2.72
C VAL A 36 -5.06 0.92 2.26
N ASN A 37 -5.34 1.07 0.97
CA ASN A 37 -6.40 0.34 0.28
C ASN A 37 -5.84 -0.61 -0.79
N SER A 38 -4.51 -0.80 -0.80
CA SER A 38 -3.72 -1.60 -1.75
C SER A 38 -3.41 -3.02 -1.24
N PHE A 39 -4.02 -3.44 -0.13
CA PHE A 39 -3.81 -4.75 0.46
C PHE A 39 -4.38 -5.86 -0.45
N ALA A 40 -3.56 -6.88 -0.74
CA ALA A 40 -3.97 -8.04 -1.52
C ALA A 40 -3.33 -9.33 -0.98
N SER A 41 -4.07 -10.44 -1.02
CA SER A 41 -3.50 -11.78 -0.84
C SER A 41 -2.81 -12.23 -2.13
N VAL A 42 -1.62 -12.82 -2.01
CA VAL A 42 -0.78 -13.22 -3.16
C VAL A 42 -0.59 -14.73 -3.24
N SER A 43 -0.41 -15.41 -2.10
CA SER A 43 -0.24 -16.85 -2.07
C SER A 43 -0.78 -17.46 -0.79
N LEU A 44 -1.30 -18.68 -0.89
CA LEU A 44 -1.67 -19.50 0.27
C LEU A 44 -0.52 -20.39 0.74
N LYS A 45 0.42 -20.74 -0.16
CA LYS A 45 1.58 -21.59 0.15
C LYS A 45 2.82 -21.14 -0.64
N PRO A 46 3.80 -20.48 0.00
CA PRO A 46 3.75 -19.96 1.37
C PRO A 46 2.67 -18.87 1.53
N PRO A 47 2.14 -18.62 2.74
CA PRO A 47 1.16 -17.57 2.96
C PRO A 47 1.81 -16.19 2.74
N LEU A 48 1.34 -15.47 1.74
CA LEU A 48 1.88 -14.16 1.34
C LEU A 48 0.78 -13.14 1.08
N VAL A 49 1.07 -11.89 1.46
CA VAL A 49 0.26 -10.70 1.16
C VAL A 49 1.15 -9.62 0.55
N LEU A 50 0.53 -8.65 -0.11
CA LEU A 50 1.17 -7.47 -0.69
C LEU A 50 0.48 -6.19 -0.21
N VAL A 51 1.28 -5.16 0.02
CA VAL A 51 0.85 -3.78 0.18
C VAL A 51 1.75 -2.89 -0.68
N ALA A 52 1.16 -2.01 -1.48
CA ALA A 52 1.90 -1.02 -2.24
C ALA A 52 1.99 0.28 -1.45
N ILE A 53 3.22 0.73 -1.14
CA ILE A 53 3.51 1.91 -0.32
C ILE A 53 4.40 2.86 -1.11
N ASP A 54 4.06 4.16 -1.07
CA ASP A 54 4.91 5.21 -1.65
C ASP A 54 6.25 5.29 -0.90
N LYS A 55 7.35 5.22 -1.66
CA LYS A 55 8.73 5.24 -1.15
C LYS A 55 9.10 6.53 -0.43
N SER A 56 8.39 7.63 -0.69
CA SER A 56 8.61 8.92 -0.02
C SER A 56 8.12 8.95 1.43
N LEU A 57 7.28 8.01 1.84
CA LEU A 57 6.68 7.98 3.18
C LEU A 57 7.68 7.48 4.23
N ALA A 58 7.65 8.11 5.42
CA ALA A 58 8.44 7.65 6.56
C ALA A 58 8.10 6.20 6.94
N SER A 59 6.82 5.82 6.88
CA SER A 59 6.37 4.44 7.14
C SER A 59 6.96 3.43 6.14
N HIS A 60 7.20 3.80 4.88
CA HIS A 60 7.88 2.90 3.94
C HIS A 60 9.28 2.56 4.45
N ARG A 61 10.07 3.59 4.78
CA ARG A 61 11.44 3.39 5.32
C ARG A 61 11.42 2.52 6.56
N ALA A 62 10.54 2.82 7.51
CA ALA A 62 10.39 2.04 8.74
C ALA A 62 9.98 0.58 8.51
N ILE A 63 9.19 0.29 7.47
CA ILE A 63 8.78 -1.08 7.09
C ILE A 63 9.90 -1.80 6.33
N SER A 64 10.65 -1.10 5.48
CA SER A 64 11.69 -1.71 4.63
C SER A 64 13.00 -2.02 5.35
N GLU A 65 13.22 -1.43 6.53
CA GLU A 65 14.42 -1.62 7.36
C GLU A 65 14.30 -2.79 8.35
N TYR A 66 13.19 -3.54 8.30
CA TYR A 66 12.92 -4.68 9.19
C TYR A 66 13.63 -5.97 8.75
#